data_AF-A0A5N7AAB7-F1
#
_entry.id   AF-A0A5N7AAB7-F1
#
_cell.length_a   1.000
_cell.length_b   1.000
_cell.length_c   1.000
_cell.angle_alpha   90.00
_cell.angle_beta   90.00
_cell.angle_gamma   90.00
#
_symmetry.space_group_name_H-M   'P 1'
#
loop_
_entity.id
_entity.type
_entity.pdbx_description
1 polymer ?
#
loop_
_entity_poly.entity_id
_entity_poly.type
_entity_poly.pdbx_seq_one_letter_code
_entity_poly.pdbx_strand_id
1 'polypeptide(L)'
;MVMGVARVLKAKRPETHISVLEPASSPTITQGRPGTHHVEGIGIGIIPPLLDRQLYDEALAISKDEGRSMCRRLAREEGLLVGTSTGLNVVAAIELARNLGSGKTVVTVAADTGLKYLKGDLFTDE
;
A
#
# COMPACT_ATOMS: atom_id res chain seq x y z
N MET A 1 4.90 -10.44 -2.57
CA MET A 1 5.87 -9.87 -1.60
C MET A 1 5.43 -10.06 -0.16
N VAL A 2 4.32 -9.45 0.28
CA VAL A 2 3.92 -9.37 1.71
C VAL A 2 3.91 -10.72 2.45
N MET A 3 3.43 -11.80 1.82
CA MET A 3 3.39 -13.13 2.45
C MET A 3 4.78 -13.68 2.80
N GLY A 4 5.78 -13.45 1.96
CA GLY A 4 7.16 -13.86 2.25
C GLY A 4 7.75 -13.08 3.42
N VAL A 5 7.53 -11.76 3.46
CA VAL A 5 7.96 -10.88 4.55
C VAL A 5 7.27 -11.27 5.86
N ALA A 6 5.95 -11.46 5.83
CA ALA A 6 5.14 -11.83 6.98
C ALA A 6 5.61 -13.14 7.63
N ARG A 7 5.93 -14.17 6.84
CA ARG A 7 6.49 -15.43 7.36
C ARG A 7 7.78 -15.20 8.14
N VAL A 8 8.72 -14.45 7.57
CA VAL A 8 10.02 -14.20 8.21
C VAL A 8 9.88 -13.34 9.45
N LEU A 9 9.06 -12.28 9.39
CA LEU A 9 8.84 -11.39 10.53
C LEU A 9 8.11 -12.09 11.66
N LYS A 10 6.97 -12.76 11.40
CA LYS A 10 6.23 -13.47 12.44
C LYS A 10 7.02 -14.66 13.03
N ALA A 11 7.91 -15.29 12.26
CA ALA A 11 8.80 -16.33 12.81
C ALA A 11 9.84 -15.78 13.81
N LYS A 12 10.30 -14.54 13.63
CA LYS A 12 11.29 -13.90 14.52
C LYS A 12 10.68 -13.03 15.61
N ARG A 13 9.50 -12.45 15.33
CA ARG A 13 8.75 -11.48 16.13
C ARG A 13 7.25 -11.73 15.92
N PRO A 14 6.67 -12.74 16.59
CA PRO A 14 5.28 -13.17 16.40
C PRO A 14 4.25 -12.05 16.60
N GLU A 15 4.59 -11.05 17.41
CA GLU A 15 3.78 -9.86 17.70
C GLU A 15 3.75 -8.83 16.56
N THR A 16 4.52 -9.06 15.48
CA THR A 16 4.53 -8.14 14.34
C THR A 16 3.15 -8.10 13.69
N HIS A 17 2.56 -6.90 13.69
CA HIS A 17 1.33 -6.59 12.98
C HIS A 17 1.59 -6.43 11.49
N ILE A 18 0.81 -7.13 10.66
CA ILE A 18 0.93 -7.14 9.20
C ILE A 18 -0.40 -6.68 8.61
N SER A 19 -0.38 -5.56 7.90
CA SER A 19 -1.52 -5.02 7.16
C SER A 19 -1.32 -5.22 5.66
N VAL A 20 -2.35 -5.71 4.96
CA VAL A 20 -2.37 -5.77 3.48
C VAL A 20 -3.23 -4.64 2.93
N LEU A 21 -2.83 -4.08 1.78
CA LEU A 21 -3.52 -2.92 1.21
C LEU A 21 -4.17 -3.25 -0.12
N GLU A 22 -5.28 -2.58 -0.41
CA GLU A 22 -5.96 -2.62 -1.69
C GLU A 22 -6.56 -1.25 -2.07
N PRO A 23 -6.91 -1.02 -3.35
CA PRO A 23 -7.61 0.19 -3.76
C PRO A 23 -9.06 0.21 -3.24
N ALA A 24 -9.49 1.33 -2.66
CA ALA A 24 -10.87 1.51 -2.17
C ALA A 24 -11.96 1.40 -3.24
N SER A 25 -11.62 1.64 -4.51
CA SER A 25 -12.54 1.46 -5.64
C SER A 25 -12.67 0.01 -6.10
N SER A 26 -11.77 -0.89 -5.67
CA SER A 26 -11.83 -2.35 -5.92
C SER A 26 -11.51 -3.18 -4.66
N PRO A 27 -12.33 -3.09 -3.60
CA PRO A 27 -12.04 -3.65 -2.28
C PRO A 27 -12.37 -5.14 -2.19
N THR A 28 -11.61 -5.99 -2.89
CA THR A 28 -11.88 -7.43 -2.97
C THR A 28 -11.60 -8.17 -1.66
N ILE A 29 -10.57 -7.77 -0.92
CA ILE A 29 -10.16 -8.41 0.33
C ILE A 29 -11.03 -7.92 1.50
N THR A 30 -11.29 -6.62 1.58
CA THR A 30 -12.04 -6.01 2.69
C THR A 30 -13.56 -6.12 2.54
N GLN A 31 -14.08 -6.04 1.30
CA GLN A 31 -15.53 -6.00 1.04
C GLN A 31 -16.02 -7.11 0.10
N GLY A 32 -15.13 -7.97 -0.42
CA GLY A 32 -15.53 -9.08 -1.29
C GLY A 32 -16.03 -8.66 -2.68
N ARG A 33 -15.82 -7.40 -3.09
CA ARG A 33 -16.27 -6.89 -4.40
C ARG A 33 -15.11 -6.34 -5.23
N PRO A 34 -15.02 -6.70 -6.51
CA PRO A 34 -14.09 -6.04 -7.42
C PRO A 34 -14.64 -4.69 -7.89
N GLY A 35 -13.78 -3.90 -8.51
CA GLY A 35 -14.16 -2.68 -9.21
C GLY A 35 -13.05 -2.19 -10.13
N THR A 36 -13.33 -1.17 -10.91
CA THR A 36 -12.31 -0.55 -11.75
C THR A 36 -11.43 0.37 -10.90
N HIS A 37 -10.12 0.26 -11.10
CA HIS A 37 -9.16 1.15 -10.49
C HIS A 37 -7.98 1.38 -11.44
N HIS A 38 -7.25 2.47 -11.21
CA HIS A 38 -6.04 2.83 -11.95
C HIS A 38 -4.88 2.93 -10.97
N VAL A 39 -4.62 1.81 -10.28
CA VAL A 39 -3.48 1.65 -9.36
C VAL A 39 -2.70 0.45 -9.86
N GLU A 40 -1.54 0.70 -10.43
CA GLU A 40 -0.74 -0.30 -11.09
C GLU A 40 -0.07 -1.25 -10.08
N GLY A 41 -0.04 -2.54 -10.45
CA GLY A 41 0.70 -3.58 -9.71
C GLY A 41 -0.06 -4.24 -8.55
N ILE A 42 -1.26 -3.77 -8.18
CA ILE A 42 -2.09 -4.35 -7.11
C ILE A 42 -3.56 -4.47 -7.54
N GLY A 43 -4.43 -5.01 -6.69
CA GLY A 43 -5.89 -4.90 -6.88
C GLY A 43 -6.50 -5.76 -8.00
N ILE A 44 -5.99 -6.96 -8.26
CA ILE A 44 -6.36 -7.80 -9.42
C ILE A 44 -7.84 -8.26 -9.51
N GLY A 45 -8.74 -7.78 -8.66
CA GLY A 45 -10.17 -8.09 -8.66
C GLY A 45 -10.55 -9.48 -8.13
N ILE A 46 -9.57 -10.27 -7.68
CA ILE A 46 -9.74 -11.56 -7.02
C ILE A 46 -8.77 -11.68 -5.83
N ILE A 47 -9.09 -12.55 -4.87
CA ILE A 47 -8.14 -12.90 -3.80
C ILE A 47 -7.06 -13.81 -4.41
N PRO A 48 -5.77 -13.42 -4.41
CA PRO A 48 -4.72 -14.25 -4.97
C PRO A 48 -4.60 -15.58 -4.20
N PRO A 49 -4.41 -16.74 -4.86
CA PRO A 49 -4.20 -18.02 -4.16
C PRO A 49 -3.00 -18.03 -3.21
N LEU A 50 -2.03 -17.15 -3.45
CA LEU A 50 -0.85 -16.99 -2.59
C LEU A 50 -1.14 -16.17 -1.32
N LEU A 51 -2.25 -15.43 -1.27
CA LEU A 51 -2.62 -14.65 -0.07
C LEU A 51 -3.12 -15.60 1.01
N ASP A 52 -2.43 -15.61 2.14
CA ASP A 52 -2.72 -16.45 3.28
C ASP A 52 -3.31 -15.62 4.42
N ARG A 53 -4.57 -15.90 4.79
CA ARG A 53 -5.30 -15.17 5.83
C ARG A 53 -4.66 -15.29 7.22
N GLN A 54 -3.83 -16.31 7.45
CA GLN A 54 -3.14 -16.54 8.73
C GLN A 54 -1.90 -15.65 8.90
N LEU A 55 -1.42 -15.04 7.81
CA LEU A 55 -0.17 -14.27 7.82
C LEU A 55 -0.37 -12.76 7.95
N TYR A 56 -1.61 -12.27 7.93
CA TYR A 56 -1.91 -10.86 8.09
C TYR A 56 -3.05 -10.61 9.07
N ASP A 57 -2.97 -9.49 9.77
CA ASP A 57 -3.85 -9.16 10.88
C ASP A 57 -5.04 -8.34 10.36
N GLU A 58 -4.82 -7.45 9.40
CA GLU A 58 -5.87 -6.64 8.78
C GLU A 58 -5.65 -6.37 7.28
N ALA A 59 -6.73 -5.98 6.61
CA ALA A 59 -6.69 -5.44 5.26
C ALA A 59 -7.25 -4.01 5.27
N LEU A 60 -6.60 -3.09 4.57
CA LEU A 60 -7.01 -1.70 4.49
C LEU A 60 -7.25 -1.30 3.04
N ALA A 61 -8.35 -0.59 2.81
CA ALA A 61 -8.71 -0.07 1.50
C ALA A 61 -8.35 1.43 1.44
N ILE A 62 -7.44 1.80 0.53
CA ILE A 62 -6.90 3.16 0.44
C ILE A 62 -7.39 3.84 -0.83
N SER A 63 -7.76 5.12 -0.74
CA SER A 63 -8.14 5.89 -1.92
C SER A 63 -6.97 6.05 -2.89
N LYS A 64 -7.26 5.86 -4.18
CA LYS A 64 -6.31 6.16 -5.26
C LYS A 64 -5.84 7.61 -5.17
N ASP A 65 -6.75 8.55 -4.94
CA ASP A 65 -6.45 9.98 -5.01
C ASP A 65 -5.57 10.42 -3.82
N GLU A 66 -5.80 9.85 -2.63
CA GLU A 66 -4.90 10.02 -1.48
C GLU A 66 -3.51 9.47 -1.79
N GLY A 67 -3.43 8.29 -2.39
CA GLY A 67 -2.18 7.69 -2.82
C GLY A 67 -1.41 8.56 -3.82
N ARG A 68 -2.09 9.10 -4.83
CA ARG A 68 -1.49 9.96 -5.85
C ARG A 68 -1.01 11.29 -5.26
N SER A 69 -1.82 11.90 -4.40
CA SER A 69 -1.43 13.09 -3.63
C SER A 69 -0.17 12.81 -2.81
N MET A 70 -0.10 11.64 -2.15
CA MET A 70 1.08 11.23 -1.42
C MET A 70 2.31 11.04 -2.31
N CYS A 71 2.20 10.45 -3.50
CA CYS A 71 3.32 10.34 -4.45
C CYS A 71 3.92 11.72 -4.79
N ARG A 72 3.05 12.72 -5.04
CA ARG A 72 3.49 14.10 -5.36
C ARG A 72 4.19 14.75 -4.16
N ARG A 73 3.64 14.56 -2.95
CA ARG A 73 4.27 15.03 -1.71
C ARG A 73 5.63 14.37 -1.48
N LEU A 74 5.74 13.05 -1.63
CA LEU A 74 7.00 12.31 -1.50
C LEU A 74 8.07 12.83 -2.48
N ALA A 75 7.70 13.14 -3.71
CA ALA A 75 8.62 13.73 -4.68
C ALA A 75 9.09 15.14 -4.26
N ARG A 76 8.17 15.98 -3.77
CA ARG A 76 8.46 17.38 -3.39
C ARG A 76 9.19 17.52 -2.05
N GLU A 77 8.76 16.74 -1.06
CA GLU A 77 9.15 16.89 0.36
C GLU A 77 10.34 15.99 0.70
N GLU A 78 10.42 14.80 0.10
CA GLU A 78 11.40 13.76 0.46
C GLU A 78 12.35 13.38 -0.69
N GLY A 79 12.17 13.96 -1.89
CA GLY A 79 12.94 13.62 -3.08
C GLY A 79 12.69 12.20 -3.62
N LEU A 80 11.57 11.59 -3.24
CA LEU A 80 11.22 10.21 -3.60
C LEU A 80 10.22 10.19 -4.76
N LEU A 81 10.73 9.96 -5.98
CA LEU A 81 9.91 9.81 -7.17
C LEU A 81 9.42 8.35 -7.32
N VAL A 82 8.16 8.07 -6.97
CA VAL A 82 7.60 6.71 -6.79
C VAL A 82 6.24 6.51 -7.47
N GLY A 83 5.85 5.26 -7.74
CA GLY A 83 4.55 4.91 -8.32
C GLY A 83 3.36 4.94 -7.34
N THR A 84 2.13 4.93 -7.87
CA THR A 84 0.88 5.09 -7.12
C THR A 84 0.73 4.11 -5.96
N SER A 85 1.09 2.83 -6.15
CA SER A 85 1.01 1.81 -5.09
C SER A 85 1.91 2.12 -3.89
N THR A 86 3.06 2.77 -4.11
CA THR A 86 3.91 3.30 -3.03
C THR A 86 3.21 4.43 -2.27
N GLY A 87 2.49 5.31 -2.98
CA GLY A 87 1.68 6.33 -2.36
C GLY A 87 0.65 5.75 -1.38
N LEU A 88 -0.08 4.72 -1.81
CA LEU A 88 -1.04 4.00 -0.94
C LEU A 88 -0.34 3.41 0.29
N ASN A 89 0.81 2.76 0.07
CA ASN A 89 1.65 2.19 1.12
C ASN A 89 2.05 3.23 2.18
N VAL A 90 2.44 4.43 1.77
CA VAL A 90 2.87 5.51 2.67
C VAL A 90 1.68 6.16 3.37
N VAL A 91 0.54 6.35 2.70
CA VAL A 91 -0.71 6.81 3.34
C VAL A 91 -1.10 5.89 4.48
N ALA A 92 -1.18 4.58 4.22
CA ALA A 92 -1.50 3.60 5.25
C ALA A 92 -0.46 3.55 6.36
N ALA A 93 0.84 3.65 6.04
CA ALA A 93 1.89 3.62 7.04
C ALA A 93 1.85 4.81 7.99
N ILE A 94 1.57 6.03 7.48
CA ILE A 94 1.41 7.23 8.30
C ILE A 94 0.20 7.09 9.22
N GLU A 95 -0.92 6.58 8.70
CA GLU A 95 -2.13 6.40 9.49
C GLU A 95 -1.94 5.34 10.59
N LEU A 96 -1.32 4.21 10.26
CA LEU A 96 -0.96 3.18 11.24
C LEU A 96 0.00 3.72 12.30
N ALA A 97 1.00 4.53 11.92
CA ALA A 97 1.93 5.12 12.87
C ALA A 97 1.22 6.07 13.85
N ARG A 98 0.24 6.85 13.37
CA ARG A 98 -0.60 7.70 14.23
C ARG A 98 -1.41 6.88 15.22
N ASN A 99 -2.05 5.80 14.74
CA ASN A 99 -2.91 4.94 15.56
C ASN A 99 -2.12 4.13 16.59
N LEU A 100 -0.92 3.67 16.24
CA LEU A 100 -0.03 2.91 17.12
C LEU A 100 0.64 3.78 18.20
N GLY A 101 0.74 5.09 17.96
CA GLY A 101 1.34 6.03 18.89
C GLY A 101 2.87 5.99 18.94
N SER A 102 3.44 6.71 19.90
CA SER A 102 4.89 6.89 20.01
C SER A 102 5.63 5.60 20.39
N GLY A 103 6.90 5.51 19.97
CA GLY A 103 7.77 4.36 20.26
C GLY A 103 7.51 3.10 19.42
N LYS A 104 6.56 3.16 18.49
CA LYS A 104 6.30 2.10 17.50
C LYS A 104 6.99 2.43 16.18
N THR A 105 7.31 1.39 15.41
CA THR A 105 7.95 1.53 14.09
C THR A 105 7.06 0.87 13.05
N VAL A 106 6.67 1.63 12.04
CA VAL A 106 5.95 1.14 10.87
C VAL A 106 6.91 1.12 9.69
N VAL A 107 6.95 0.00 8.97
CA VAL A 107 7.78 -0.15 7.77
C VAL A 107 6.85 -0.45 6.59
N THR A 108 7.13 0.19 5.47
CA THR A 108 6.44 -0.07 4.20
C THR A 108 7.43 -0.11 3.04
N VAL A 109 6.96 -0.38 1.83
CA VAL A 109 7.81 -0.58 0.66
C VAL A 109 7.49 0.45 -0.42
N ALA A 110 8.54 1.09 -0.95
CA ALA A 110 8.49 1.76 -2.24
C ALA A 110 8.67 0.71 -3.34
N ALA A 111 7.59 0.38 -4.04
CA ALA A 111 7.54 -0.77 -4.93
C ALA A 111 8.28 -0.52 -6.25
N ASP A 112 8.24 0.72 -6.76
CA ASP A 112 8.95 1.12 -7.96
C ASP A 112 9.14 2.65 -8.08
N THR A 113 9.86 3.04 -9.14
CA THR A 113 10.14 4.43 -9.48
C THR A 113 8.98 5.09 -10.24
N GLY A 114 8.74 6.36 -9.94
CA GLY A 114 7.77 7.22 -10.62
C GLY A 114 8.12 7.50 -12.09
N LEU A 115 9.34 7.19 -12.55
CA LEU A 115 9.75 7.37 -13.95
C LEU A 115 8.83 6.64 -14.95
N LYS A 116 8.27 5.49 -14.55
CA LYS A 116 7.35 4.71 -15.39
C LYS A 116 6.00 5.41 -15.61
N TYR A 117 5.67 6.38 -14.78
CA TYR A 117 4.37 7.03 -14.70
C TYR A 117 4.37 8.44 -15.32
N LEU A 118 5.49 8.90 -15.88
CA LEU A 118 5.62 10.23 -16.48
C LEU A 118 4.72 10.44 -17.72
N LYS A 119 4.31 9.36 -18.40
CA LYS A 119 3.35 9.43 -19.51
C LYS A 119 1.89 9.43 -19.06
N GLY A 120 1.63 9.10 -17.80
CA GLY A 120 0.30 9.11 -17.21
C GLY A 120 -0.03 10.46 -16.58
N ASP A 121 -1.14 10.47 -15.86
CA ASP A 121 -1.67 11.64 -15.15
C ASP A 121 -1.13 11.78 -13.71
N LEU A 122 -0.26 10.85 -13.25
CA LEU A 122 0.22 10.82 -11.86
C LEU A 122 0.96 12.10 -11.46
N PHE A 123 1.80 12.63 -12.36
CA PHE A 123 2.63 13.81 -12.13
C PHE A 123 2.28 14.99 -13.03
N THR A 124 1.13 14.99 -13.68
CA THR A 124 0.63 16.17 -14.39
C THR A 124 0.01 17.14 -13.40
N ASP A 125 0.23 18.44 -13.63
CA ASP A 125 -0.50 19.51 -12.95
C ASP A 125 -2.01 19.37 -13.27
N GLU A 126 -2.87 19.65 -12.29
CA GLU A 126 -4.32 19.81 -12.53
C GLU A 126 -4.61 21.14 -13.24
#